data_AF-A0A8J7ZD03-F1
#
_entry.id   AF-A0A8J7ZD03-F1
#
_cell.length_a   1.000
_cell.length_b   1.000
_cell.length_c   1.000
_cell.angle_alpha   90.00
_cell.angle_beta   90.00
_cell.angle_gamma   90.00
#
_symmetry.space_group_name_H-M   'P 1'
#
loop_
_entity.id
_entity.type
_entity.pdbx_description
1 polymer ?
#
loop_
_entity_poly.entity_id
_entity_poly.type
_entity_poly.pdbx_seq_one_letter_code
_entity_poly.pdbx_strand_id
1 'polypeptide(L)'
;MNEKTKNKTDSIIGIEKITFPDVSFVDDFTYKLVEILFEIEAFFISNLSELSDFEFIDEIPGHEYRNYLDIPEEERKKFYPDYEDSTPYQLEKLKVRYPPVTDEDWVEIHKRIRLKHIKMIETKFDISIDDYPEDEKMLVWKVALYIQYKLKIKEVSQYCC
;
A
#
# COMPACT_ATOMS: atom_id res chain seq x y z
N MET A 1 17.01 -35.76 50.33
CA MET A 1 17.54 -36.57 49.19
C MET A 1 16.34 -36.98 48.36
N ASN A 2 16.15 -36.28 47.24
CA ASN A 2 16.47 -36.77 45.88
C ASN A 2 15.31 -37.61 45.33
N GLU A 3 14.79 -37.41 44.13
CA GLU A 3 15.15 -36.53 43.03
C GLU A 3 14.00 -36.59 42.00
N LYS A 4 13.72 -35.43 41.41
CA LYS A 4 13.40 -35.26 39.98
C LYS A 4 12.14 -35.95 39.43
N THR A 5 11.03 -35.26 39.60
CA THR A 5 10.03 -35.08 38.54
C THR A 5 10.72 -34.37 37.36
N LYS A 6 11.10 -35.10 36.32
CA LYS A 6 11.45 -34.52 35.01
C LYS A 6 10.22 -34.63 34.11
N ASN A 7 9.29 -33.70 34.25
CA ASN A 7 8.41 -33.37 33.14
C ASN A 7 9.17 -32.40 32.23
N LYS A 8 9.88 -32.98 31.27
CA LYS A 8 10.22 -32.29 30.03
C LYS A 8 8.92 -32.12 29.26
N THR A 9 8.23 -31.00 29.51
CA THR A 9 7.37 -30.41 28.49
C THR A 9 8.24 -29.38 27.79
N ASP A 10 9.20 -29.88 27.02
CA ASP A 10 9.96 -29.05 26.10
C ASP A 10 8.94 -28.45 25.11
N SER A 11 9.02 -27.12 25.02
CA SER A 11 8.29 -26.23 24.14
C SER A 11 7.92 -26.84 22.79
N ILE A 12 6.61 -26.88 22.51
CA ILE A 12 6.11 -27.07 21.15
C ILE A 12 5.26 -25.83 20.85
N ILE A 13 5.54 -25.23 19.69
CA ILE A 13 4.98 -24.02 19.09
C ILE A 13 5.60 -22.71 19.61
N GLY A 14 6.69 -22.31 18.96
CA GLY A 14 7.05 -20.89 18.88
C GLY A 14 5.94 -20.16 18.13
N ILE A 15 4.95 -19.65 18.87
CA ILE A 15 4.01 -18.70 18.34
C ILE A 15 4.82 -17.41 18.19
N GLU A 16 5.30 -17.12 16.98
CA GLU A 16 5.74 -15.77 16.65
C GLU A 16 4.60 -14.83 17.03
N LYS A 17 4.90 -13.93 17.95
CA LYS A 17 3.92 -12.98 18.44
C LYS A 17 3.51 -12.13 17.25
N ILE A 18 2.24 -12.18 16.87
CA ILE A 18 1.70 -11.32 15.82
C ILE A 18 1.94 -9.88 16.26
N THR A 19 2.85 -9.18 15.59
CA THR A 19 3.14 -7.77 15.82
C THR A 19 2.28 -6.96 14.87
N PHE A 20 1.36 -6.17 15.42
CA PHE A 20 0.65 -5.19 14.64
C PHE A 20 1.56 -3.98 14.37
N PRO A 21 1.48 -3.38 13.16
CA PRO A 21 2.14 -2.11 12.87
C PRO A 21 1.71 -1.01 13.85
N ASP A 22 2.59 -0.03 14.07
CA ASP A 22 2.29 1.13 14.90
C ASP A 22 1.18 1.99 14.28
N VAL A 23 0.28 2.47 15.12
CA VAL A 23 -0.91 3.27 14.78
C VAL A 23 -1.00 4.56 15.61
N SER A 24 0.06 4.93 16.32
CA SER A 24 0.08 6.04 17.28
C SER A 24 -0.33 7.41 16.72
N PHE A 25 -0.27 7.62 15.40
CA PHE A 25 -0.68 8.86 14.74
C PHE A 25 -1.98 8.74 13.93
N VAL A 26 -2.61 7.56 13.93
CA VAL A 26 -3.83 7.29 13.15
C VAL A 26 -5.05 7.69 13.98
N ASP A 27 -5.72 8.76 13.57
CA ASP A 27 -6.97 9.24 14.18
C ASP A 27 -8.22 8.89 13.34
N ASP A 28 -9.41 9.21 13.84
CA ASP A 28 -10.68 8.96 13.13
C ASP A 28 -10.74 9.65 11.76
N PHE A 29 -10.11 10.82 11.63
CA PHE A 29 -10.07 11.54 10.37
C PHE A 29 -9.19 10.82 9.33
N THR A 30 -8.16 10.10 9.77
CA THR A 30 -7.31 9.27 8.91
C THR A 30 -8.11 8.17 8.22
N TYR A 31 -8.99 7.47 8.95
CA TYR A 31 -9.91 6.48 8.36
C TYR A 31 -10.92 7.14 7.43
N LYS A 32 -11.51 8.25 7.88
CA LYS A 32 -12.48 9.01 7.09
C LYS A 32 -11.90 9.56 5.79
N LEU A 33 -10.61 9.93 5.78
CA LEU A 33 -9.90 10.37 4.58
C LEU A 33 -9.91 9.26 3.51
N VAL A 34 -9.57 8.04 3.90
CA VAL A 34 -9.57 6.88 2.98
C VAL A 34 -10.98 6.60 2.45
N GLU A 35 -11.98 6.59 3.34
CA GLU A 35 -13.39 6.42 2.95
C GLU A 35 -13.85 7.46 1.93
N ILE A 36 -13.53 8.75 2.16
CA ILE A 36 -13.92 9.85 1.27
C ILE A 36 -13.23 9.76 -0.11
N LEU A 37 -11.94 9.40 -0.12
CA LEU A 37 -11.14 9.40 -1.33
C LEU A 37 -11.38 8.14 -2.19
N PHE A 38 -11.47 6.98 -1.56
CA PHE A 38 -11.46 5.69 -2.26
C PHE A 38 -12.78 4.91 -2.16
N GLU A 39 -13.76 5.40 -1.39
CA GLU A 39 -15.07 4.75 -1.22
C GLU A 39 -14.94 3.32 -0.62
N ILE A 40 -13.95 3.13 0.26
CA ILE A 40 -13.67 1.86 0.95
C ILE A 40 -13.99 2.01 2.44
N GLU A 41 -14.95 1.23 2.94
CA GLU A 41 -15.27 1.14 4.36
C GLU A 41 -14.34 0.15 5.09
N ALA A 42 -13.99 0.45 6.34
CA ALA A 42 -13.31 -0.46 7.27
C ALA A 42 -11.98 -1.08 6.79
N PHE A 43 -10.94 -0.24 6.66
CA PHE A 43 -9.57 -0.66 6.36
C PHE A 43 -8.64 -0.53 7.57
N PHE A 44 -7.63 -1.39 7.73
CA PHE A 44 -6.59 -1.21 8.76
C PHE A 44 -5.52 -0.23 8.28
N ILE A 45 -5.41 0.93 8.94
CA ILE A 45 -4.41 1.95 8.60
C ILE A 45 -3.30 1.94 9.64
N SER A 46 -2.05 1.96 9.19
CA SER A 46 -0.86 2.09 10.03
C SER A 46 -0.13 3.40 9.78
N ASN A 47 0.85 3.71 10.64
CA ASN A 47 1.76 4.85 10.46
C ASN A 47 2.60 4.78 9.17
N LEU A 48 2.62 3.61 8.49
CA LEU A 48 3.33 3.38 7.23
C LEU A 48 2.42 3.31 6.00
N SER A 49 1.10 3.35 6.17
CA SER A 49 0.17 3.27 5.05
C SER A 49 0.27 4.53 4.18
N GLU A 50 0.45 4.34 2.87
CA GLU A 50 0.51 5.40 1.85
C GLU A 50 -0.82 5.48 1.11
N LEU A 51 -1.22 6.66 0.63
CA LEU A 51 -2.44 6.78 -0.20
C LEU A 51 -2.40 5.90 -1.45
N SER A 52 -1.21 5.63 -2.00
CA SER A 52 -1.03 4.75 -3.16
C SER A 52 -1.36 3.29 -2.87
N ASP A 53 -1.38 2.86 -1.60
CA ASP A 53 -1.74 1.49 -1.23
C ASP A 53 -3.22 1.18 -1.53
N PHE A 54 -4.03 2.23 -1.74
CA PHE A 54 -5.46 2.17 -1.98
C PHE A 54 -5.82 2.40 -3.46
N GLU A 55 -4.82 2.66 -4.31
CA GLU A 55 -5.03 2.89 -5.74
C GLU A 55 -4.90 1.60 -6.54
N PHE A 56 -5.89 1.36 -7.40
CA PHE A 56 -5.81 0.28 -8.36
C PHE A 56 -5.17 0.80 -9.66
N ILE A 57 -3.98 0.28 -9.99
CA ILE A 57 -3.28 0.61 -11.24
C ILE A 57 -3.60 -0.50 -12.25
N ASP A 58 -4.64 -0.32 -13.04
CA ASP A 58 -5.07 -1.25 -14.10
C ASP A 58 -4.26 -1.07 -15.39
N GLU A 59 -3.99 0.18 -15.76
CA GLU A 59 -3.35 0.53 -17.03
C GLU A 59 -2.02 1.29 -16.82
N ILE A 60 -0.97 0.83 -17.50
CA ILE A 60 0.28 1.59 -17.65
C ILE A 60 0.44 1.90 -19.15
N PRO A 61 0.55 3.18 -19.56
CA PRO A 61 0.70 3.54 -20.96
C PRO A 61 1.87 2.83 -21.62
N GLY A 62 1.63 2.20 -22.77
CA GLY A 62 2.66 1.46 -23.50
C GLY A 62 2.88 0.02 -23.02
N HIS A 63 2.19 -0.42 -21.95
CA HIS A 63 2.22 -1.80 -21.48
C HIS A 63 0.85 -2.44 -21.63
N GLU A 64 0.82 -3.72 -22.01
CA GLU A 64 -0.40 -4.51 -22.09
C GLU A 64 -0.24 -5.87 -21.43
N TYR A 65 -1.34 -6.47 -21.01
CA TYR A 65 -1.33 -7.83 -20.49
C TYR A 65 -1.26 -8.84 -21.64
N ARG A 66 -0.17 -9.60 -21.72
CA ARG A 66 0.00 -10.74 -22.65
C ARG A 66 0.13 -12.04 -21.88
N ASN A 67 -0.28 -13.16 -22.47
CA ASN A 67 0.08 -14.46 -21.89
C ASN A 67 1.59 -14.65 -21.98
N TYR A 68 2.18 -15.20 -20.93
CA TYR A 68 3.61 -15.43 -20.83
C TYR A 68 4.13 -16.32 -21.98
N LEU A 69 3.35 -17.33 -22.38
CA LEU A 69 3.73 -18.24 -23.46
C LEU A 69 3.67 -17.61 -24.86
N ASP A 70 2.96 -16.49 -25.05
CA ASP A 70 2.92 -15.76 -26.33
C ASP A 70 4.17 -14.88 -26.52
N ILE A 71 4.98 -14.68 -25.48
CA ILE A 71 6.21 -13.90 -25.50
C ILE A 71 7.38 -14.77 -26.03
N PRO A 72 8.30 -14.24 -26.85
CA PRO A 72 9.49 -14.97 -27.28
C PRO A 72 10.32 -15.47 -26.09
N GLU A 73 10.84 -16.70 -26.18
CA GLU A 73 11.54 -17.38 -25.07
C GLU A 73 12.73 -16.56 -24.52
N GLU A 74 13.46 -15.86 -25.39
CA GLU A 74 14.58 -14.99 -25.01
C GLU A 74 14.16 -13.80 -24.13
N GLU A 75 12.92 -13.33 -24.30
CA GLU A 75 12.38 -12.18 -23.55
C GLU A 75 11.69 -12.61 -22.25
N ARG A 76 11.22 -13.85 -22.17
CA ARG A 76 10.53 -14.40 -20.98
C ARG A 76 11.36 -14.29 -19.71
N LYS A 77 12.68 -14.43 -19.82
CA LYS A 77 13.64 -14.31 -18.70
C LYS A 77 13.62 -12.94 -18.01
N LYS A 78 13.10 -11.91 -18.67
CA LYS A 78 13.01 -10.55 -18.12
C LYS A 78 11.85 -10.36 -17.15
N PHE A 79 10.87 -11.27 -17.14
CA PHE A 79 9.68 -11.12 -16.31
C PHE A 79 9.92 -11.59 -14.88
N TYR A 80 10.50 -12.78 -14.69
CA TYR A 80 11.04 -13.25 -13.41
C TYR A 80 11.87 -14.52 -13.66
N PRO A 81 13.05 -14.67 -13.04
CA PRO A 81 13.87 -15.87 -13.17
C PRO A 81 13.24 -17.11 -12.51
N ASP A 82 12.38 -16.93 -11.50
CA ASP A 82 11.87 -18.02 -10.67
C ASP A 82 10.63 -18.75 -11.26
N TYR A 83 10.14 -18.34 -12.44
CA TYR A 83 9.05 -19.06 -13.12
C TYR A 83 9.49 -20.37 -13.77
N GLU A 84 10.80 -20.69 -13.77
CA GLU A 84 11.33 -21.96 -14.27
C GLU A 84 10.75 -23.18 -13.53
N ASP A 85 10.32 -23.01 -12.27
CA ASP A 85 9.69 -24.06 -11.44
C ASP A 85 8.15 -24.11 -11.55
N SER A 86 7.54 -23.28 -12.40
CA SER A 86 6.08 -23.26 -12.55
C SER A 86 5.55 -24.44 -13.36
N THR A 87 4.39 -24.95 -12.97
CA THR A 87 3.71 -26.02 -13.73
C THR A 87 3.24 -25.50 -15.10
N PRO A 88 3.14 -26.35 -16.13
CA PRO A 88 2.63 -25.96 -17.45
C PRO A 88 1.26 -25.26 -17.40
N TYR A 89 0.36 -25.75 -16.55
CA TYR A 89 -0.97 -25.15 -16.33
C TYR A 89 -0.90 -23.73 -15.76
N GLN A 90 0.06 -23.44 -14.88
CA GLN A 90 0.26 -22.09 -14.35
C GLN A 90 0.76 -21.15 -15.44
N LEU A 91 1.71 -21.60 -16.27
CA LEU A 91 2.28 -20.80 -17.35
C LEU A 91 1.25 -20.47 -18.44
N GLU A 92 0.35 -21.40 -18.78
CA GLU A 92 -0.75 -21.16 -19.74
C GLU A 92 -1.74 -20.09 -19.27
N LYS A 93 -1.89 -19.91 -17.96
CA LYS A 93 -2.80 -18.93 -17.37
C LYS A 93 -2.11 -17.64 -16.93
N LEU A 94 -0.78 -17.61 -16.97
CA LEU A 94 0.00 -16.48 -16.50
C LEU A 94 -0.05 -15.34 -17.52
N LYS A 95 -0.65 -14.21 -17.11
CA LYS A 95 -0.58 -12.95 -17.85
C LYS A 95 0.43 -12.03 -17.20
N VAL A 96 1.32 -11.45 -18.02
CA VAL A 96 2.33 -10.50 -17.59
C VAL A 96 2.16 -9.18 -18.35
N ARG A 97 2.59 -8.06 -17.74
CA ARG A 97 2.64 -6.76 -18.43
C ARG A 97 3.82 -6.76 -19.40
N TYR A 98 3.58 -6.54 -20.70
CA TYR A 98 4.59 -6.50 -21.75
C TYR A 98 4.59 -5.13 -22.46
N PRO A 99 5.76 -4.50 -22.71
CA PRO A 99 7.09 -4.89 -22.23
C PRO A 99 7.16 -4.87 -20.68
N PRO A 100 8.21 -5.42 -20.05
CA PRO A 100 8.39 -5.33 -18.59
C PRO A 100 8.35 -3.86 -18.15
N VAL A 101 7.71 -3.58 -17.02
CA VAL A 101 7.66 -2.24 -16.43
C VAL A 101 9.04 -1.89 -15.89
N THR A 102 9.59 -0.77 -16.32
CA THR A 102 10.91 -0.30 -15.88
C THR A 102 10.81 0.56 -14.62
N ASP A 103 11.95 0.81 -13.98
CA ASP A 103 12.01 1.73 -12.83
C ASP A 103 11.60 3.16 -13.23
N GLU A 104 11.92 3.59 -14.45
CA GLU A 104 11.53 4.90 -14.98
C GLU A 104 10.00 5.00 -15.14
N ASP A 105 9.35 3.93 -15.62
CA ASP A 105 7.89 3.86 -15.72
C ASP A 105 7.26 3.97 -14.32
N TRP A 106 7.82 3.28 -13.31
CA TRP A 106 7.34 3.39 -11.93
C TRP A 106 7.47 4.79 -11.38
N VAL A 107 8.58 5.49 -11.64
CA VAL A 107 8.75 6.90 -11.24
C VAL A 107 7.66 7.78 -11.85
N GLU A 108 7.36 7.60 -13.15
CA GLU A 108 6.30 8.36 -13.80
C GLU A 108 4.90 8.02 -13.26
N ILE A 109 4.62 6.74 -13.04
CA ILE A 109 3.37 6.26 -12.45
C ILE A 109 3.16 6.85 -11.06
N HIS A 110 4.17 6.80 -10.18
CA HIS A 110 4.09 7.39 -8.85
C HIS A 110 3.84 8.90 -8.89
N LYS A 111 4.47 9.62 -9.83
CA LYS A 111 4.20 11.04 -10.02
C LYS A 111 2.76 11.32 -10.43
N ARG A 112 2.21 10.52 -11.37
CA ARG A 112 0.82 10.65 -11.81
C ARG A 112 -0.16 10.31 -10.70
N ILE A 113 0.09 9.25 -9.94
CA ILE A 113 -0.71 8.85 -8.77
C ILE A 113 -0.72 9.96 -7.72
N ARG A 114 0.44 10.54 -7.41
CA ARG A 114 0.54 11.67 -6.49
C ARG A 114 -0.33 12.85 -6.93
N LEU A 115 -0.22 13.26 -8.20
CA LEU A 115 -1.03 14.35 -8.75
C LEU A 115 -2.52 14.03 -8.72
N LYS A 116 -2.90 12.77 -8.98
CA LYS A 116 -4.28 12.29 -8.86
C LYS A 116 -4.78 12.45 -7.43
N HIS A 117 -4.01 11.99 -6.43
CA HIS A 117 -4.37 12.14 -5.02
C HIS A 117 -4.53 13.60 -4.60
N ILE A 118 -3.58 14.46 -4.98
CA ILE A 118 -3.66 15.89 -4.72
C ILE A 118 -4.98 16.43 -5.26
N LYS A 119 -5.28 16.20 -6.54
CA LYS A 119 -6.53 16.65 -7.16
C LYS A 119 -7.77 16.09 -6.46
N MET A 120 -7.76 14.82 -6.07
CA MET A 120 -8.89 14.21 -5.34
C MET A 120 -9.12 14.90 -4.00
N ILE A 121 -8.05 15.16 -3.24
CA ILE A 121 -8.12 15.87 -1.95
C ILE A 121 -8.65 17.28 -2.14
N GLU A 122 -8.05 18.05 -3.06
CA GLU A 122 -8.47 19.44 -3.32
C GLU A 122 -9.95 19.51 -3.73
N THR A 123 -10.39 18.55 -4.57
CA THR A 123 -11.79 18.48 -5.00
C THR A 123 -12.75 18.10 -3.87
N LYS A 124 -12.40 17.11 -3.04
CA LYS A 124 -13.29 16.59 -1.99
C LYS A 124 -13.36 17.49 -0.77
N PHE A 125 -12.29 18.22 -0.46
CA PHE A 125 -12.18 19.05 0.74
C PHE A 125 -12.20 20.56 0.47
N ASP A 126 -12.21 20.99 -0.80
CA ASP A 126 -12.22 22.41 -1.20
C ASP A 126 -11.07 23.21 -0.58
N ILE A 127 -9.86 22.67 -0.69
CA ILE A 127 -8.60 23.27 -0.19
C ILE A 127 -7.50 23.14 -1.24
N SER A 128 -6.41 23.89 -1.06
CA SER A 128 -5.15 23.70 -1.82
C SER A 128 -4.15 22.95 -0.97
N ILE A 129 -3.55 21.89 -1.53
CA ILE A 129 -2.45 21.15 -0.92
C ILE A 129 -1.25 21.01 -1.88
N ASP A 130 -1.18 21.89 -2.88
CA ASP A 130 -0.08 22.02 -3.83
C ASP A 130 1.29 22.26 -3.17
N ASP A 131 1.30 22.81 -1.96
CA ASP A 131 2.48 23.01 -1.12
C ASP A 131 2.82 21.80 -0.22
N TYR A 132 2.17 20.65 -0.37
CA TYR A 132 2.59 19.42 0.33
C TYR A 132 3.96 18.95 -0.24
N PRO A 133 4.99 18.68 0.60
CA PRO A 133 6.37 18.45 0.14
C PRO A 133 6.48 17.33 -0.91
N GLU A 134 7.08 17.64 -2.07
CA GLU A 134 7.17 16.72 -3.23
C GLU A 134 7.95 15.44 -2.93
N ASP A 135 8.97 15.54 -2.10
CA ASP A 135 9.87 14.45 -1.70
C ASP A 135 9.31 13.61 -0.55
N GLU A 136 8.23 14.05 0.12
CA GLU A 136 7.58 13.27 1.14
C GLU A 136 6.55 12.30 0.58
N LYS A 137 6.62 11.06 1.07
CA LYS A 137 5.56 10.05 0.90
C LYS A 137 4.22 10.61 1.40
N MET A 138 3.16 10.33 0.65
CA MET A 138 1.79 10.68 1.06
C MET A 138 1.26 9.63 2.04
N LEU A 139 1.86 9.58 3.24
CA LEU A 139 1.36 8.75 4.34
C LEU A 139 -0.02 9.24 4.75
N VAL A 140 -0.99 8.33 4.91
CA VAL A 140 -2.39 8.71 5.12
C VAL A 140 -2.55 9.66 6.31
N TRP A 141 -1.93 9.35 7.45
CA TRP A 141 -2.02 10.17 8.66
C TRP A 141 -1.36 11.56 8.50
N LYS A 142 -0.26 11.67 7.76
CA LYS A 142 0.38 12.97 7.50
C LYS A 142 -0.50 13.85 6.63
N VAL A 143 -1.09 13.26 5.59
CA VAL A 143 -2.02 13.96 4.71
C VAL A 143 -3.28 14.37 5.48
N ALA A 144 -3.81 13.49 6.34
CA ALA A 144 -4.93 13.78 7.23
C ALA A 144 -4.64 15.00 8.12
N LEU A 145 -3.51 15.00 8.82
CA LEU A 145 -3.03 16.13 9.64
C LEU A 145 -2.92 17.42 8.81
N TYR A 146 -2.36 17.32 7.61
CA TYR A 146 -2.16 18.45 6.71
C TYR A 146 -3.50 19.07 6.27
N ILE A 147 -4.48 18.24 5.91
CA ILE A 147 -5.84 18.67 5.54
C ILE A 147 -6.53 19.33 6.74
N GLN A 148 -6.47 18.72 7.93
CA GLN A 148 -7.04 19.30 9.15
C GLN A 148 -6.46 20.69 9.44
N TYR A 149 -5.14 20.84 9.29
CA TYR A 149 -4.46 22.13 9.42
C TYR A 149 -4.97 23.17 8.41
N LYS A 150 -5.05 22.82 7.12
CA LYS A 150 -5.54 23.71 6.06
C LYS A 150 -6.98 24.15 6.29
N LEU A 151 -7.83 23.23 6.73
CA LEU A 151 -9.23 23.50 7.05
C LEU A 151 -9.41 24.29 8.36
N LYS A 152 -8.31 24.55 9.09
CA LYS A 152 -8.33 25.12 10.45
C LYS A 152 -9.29 24.36 11.36
N ILE A 153 -9.38 23.04 11.16
CA ILE A 153 -10.03 22.15 12.12
C ILE A 153 -9.12 22.17 13.34
N LYS A 154 -9.34 23.14 14.24
CA LYS A 154 -8.84 23.05 15.60
C LYS A 154 -9.46 21.79 16.16
N GLU A 155 -8.63 20.88 16.65
CA GLU A 155 -9.10 19.75 17.45
C GLU A 155 -10.18 20.26 18.41
N VAL A 156 -11.42 19.78 18.22
CA VAL A 156 -12.39 19.78 19.32
C VAL A 156 -11.96 18.63 20.22
N SER A 157 -10.83 18.80 20.89
CA SER A 157 -10.37 17.95 21.99
C SER A 157 -10.16 18.80 23.23
N GLN A 158 -11.22 19.51 23.61
CA GLN A 158 -11.49 19.83 24.98
C GLN A 158 -13.00 19.59 25.18
N TYR A 159 -13.32 18.69 26.11
CA TYR A 159 -14.68 18.37 26.59
C TYR A 159 -15.53 17.44 25.71
N CYS A 160 -15.32 16.14 25.89
CA CYS A 160 -16.46 15.28 26.23
C CYS A 160 -16.27 14.81 27.67
N CYS A 161 -17.16 15.29 28.52
CA CYS A 161 -17.29 15.01 29.95
C CYS A 161 -17.54 13.52 30.23
#